data_AF-A0A084SVP5-F1
#
_entry.id   AF-A0A084SVP5-F1
#
_cell.length_a   1.000
_cell.length_b   1.000
_cell.length_c   1.000
_cell.angle_alpha   90.00
_cell.angle_beta   90.00
_cell.angle_gamma   90.00
#
_symmetry.space_group_name_H-M   'P 1'
#
loop_
_entity.id
_entity.type
_entity.pdbx_description
1 polymer ?
#
loop_
_entity_poly.entity_id
_entity_poly.type
_entity_poly.pdbx_seq_one_letter_code
_entity_poly.pdbx_strand_id
1 'polypeptide(L)'
;MKAFLARYAYCEQGTLVLCGDHARFMNQSPNSSCGNDPNRRFTTLALRDIANDEELTDNYSIMDESWEPFAGIIEPERMDEGAR
;
A
#
# COMPACT_ATOMS: atom_id res chain seq x y z
N MET A 1 6.63 -3.34 -15.07
CA MET A 1 6.48 -4.13 -13.83
C MET A 1 7.23 -3.51 -12.65
N LYS A 2 8.58 -3.47 -12.64
CA LYS A 2 9.37 -3.00 -11.47
C LYS A 2 9.05 -1.57 -11.03
N ALA A 3 8.95 -0.61 -11.95
CA ALA A 3 8.63 0.78 -11.62
C ALA A 3 7.21 0.99 -11.06
N PHE A 4 6.27 0.12 -11.42
CA PHE A 4 4.90 0.18 -10.91
C PHE A 4 4.84 -0.32 -9.46
N LEU A 5 5.48 -1.45 -9.18
CA LEU A 5 5.64 -1.97 -7.82
C LEU A 5 6.40 -0.97 -6.93
N ALA A 6 7.49 -0.39 -7.43
CA ALA A 6 8.26 0.62 -6.69
C ALA A 6 7.45 1.89 -6.35
N ARG A 7 6.36 2.17 -7.07
CA ARG A 7 5.53 3.36 -6.85
C ARG A 7 4.31 3.07 -5.99
N TYR A 8 3.71 1.90 -6.13
CA TYR A 8 2.39 1.59 -5.56
C TYR A 8 2.39 0.41 -4.60
N ALA A 9 3.54 -0.17 -4.29
CA ALA A 9 3.66 -1.18 -3.25
C ALA A 9 4.26 -0.58 -1.97
N TYR A 10 3.89 -1.15 -0.83
CA TYR A 10 4.42 -0.85 0.49
C TYR A 10 4.89 -2.14 1.18
N CYS A 11 5.67 -2.03 2.25
CA CYS A 11 6.05 -3.17 3.07
C CYS A 11 5.08 -3.34 4.24
N GLU A 12 4.64 -4.57 4.48
CA GLU A 12 3.94 -4.94 5.71
C GLU A 12 4.47 -6.30 6.17
N GLN A 13 4.99 -6.37 7.40
CA GLN A 13 5.51 -7.59 8.01
C GLN A 13 6.57 -8.29 7.12
N GLY A 14 7.44 -7.49 6.52
CA GLY A 14 8.50 -7.97 5.62
C GLY A 14 8.01 -8.45 4.25
N THR A 15 6.73 -8.26 3.92
CA THR A 15 6.15 -8.61 2.62
C THR A 15 5.90 -7.36 1.79
N LEU A 16 6.30 -7.38 0.52
CA LEU A 16 5.96 -6.33 -0.43
C LEU A 16 4.51 -6.50 -0.90
N VAL A 17 3.63 -5.58 -0.52
CA VAL A 17 2.20 -5.60 -0.82
C VAL A 17 1.87 -4.55 -1.87
N LEU A 18 1.27 -4.96 -2.99
CA LEU A 18 0.77 -4.03 -4.01
C LEU A 18 -0.55 -3.39 -3.54
N CYS A 19 -0.59 -2.06 -3.45
CA CYS A 19 -1.83 -1.32 -3.21
C CYS A 19 -2.70 -1.33 -4.47
N GLY A 20 -3.77 -2.14 -4.43
CA GLY A 20 -4.70 -2.30 -5.54
C GLY A 20 -5.81 -1.24 -5.61
N ASP A 21 -6.02 -0.47 -4.54
CA ASP A 21 -7.14 0.46 -4.40
C ASP A 21 -6.74 1.93 -4.65
N HIS A 22 -7.60 2.88 -4.22
CA HIS A 22 -7.38 4.31 -4.41
C HIS A 22 -6.36 4.94 -3.45
N ALA A 23 -6.01 4.29 -2.34
CA ALA A 23 -5.03 4.81 -1.39
C ALA A 23 -3.66 5.04 -2.05
N ARG A 24 -3.37 4.30 -3.13
CA ARG A 24 -2.17 4.46 -3.98
C ARG A 24 -1.98 5.86 -4.59
N PHE A 25 -3.02 6.70 -4.56
CA PHE A 25 -3.00 8.07 -5.08
C PHE A 25 -2.92 9.15 -3.99
N MET A 26 -3.02 8.79 -2.71
CA MET A 26 -2.72 9.72 -1.63
C MET A 26 -1.25 10.10 -1.70
N ASN A 27 -0.92 11.33 -1.32
CA ASN A 27 0.47 11.79 -1.24
C ASN A 27 0.99 11.80 0.19
N GLN A 28 2.31 11.85 0.33
CA GLN A 28 2.99 11.90 1.62
C GLN A 28 2.87 13.27 2.28
N SER A 29 2.58 13.30 3.59
CA SER A 29 2.72 14.47 4.45
C SER A 29 3.10 14.06 5.89
N PRO A 30 4.10 14.70 6.52
CA PRO A 30 4.41 14.48 7.94
C PRO A 30 3.32 15.04 8.89
N ASN A 31 2.41 15.88 8.38
CA ASN A 31 1.21 16.34 9.07
C ASN A 31 -0.02 15.92 8.26
N SER A 32 -0.20 14.60 8.14
CA SER A 32 -1.20 13.98 7.27
C SER A 32 -2.63 14.27 7.74
N SER A 33 -3.56 14.37 6.80
CA SER A 33 -5.01 14.43 7.09
C SER A 33 -5.58 13.06 7.41
N CYS A 34 -4.94 12.00 6.93
CA CYS A 34 -5.34 10.61 7.10
C CYS A 34 -4.23 9.75 7.72
N GLY A 35 -4.61 8.55 8.17
CA GLY A 35 -3.69 7.51 8.63
C GLY A 35 -4.38 6.16 8.78
N ASN A 36 -3.58 5.10 8.96
CA ASN A 36 -4.10 3.74 9.09
C ASN A 36 -4.66 3.43 10.48
N ASP A 37 -5.76 2.65 10.51
CA ASP A 37 -6.31 2.12 11.76
C ASP A 37 -5.44 0.95 12.27
N PRO A 38 -4.86 1.04 13.48
CA PRO A 38 -4.08 -0.07 14.05
C PRO A 38 -4.92 -1.34 14.29
N ASN A 39 -6.25 -1.23 14.33
CA ASN A 39 -7.19 -2.34 14.52
C ASN A 39 -7.88 -2.77 13.22
N ARG A 40 -7.80 -1.99 12.14
CA ARG A 40 -8.38 -2.30 10.83
C ARG A 40 -7.33 -2.10 9.73
N ARG A 41 -6.63 -3.20 9.40
CA ARG A 41 -5.46 -3.23 8.50
C ARG A 41 -5.69 -2.71 7.07
N PHE A 42 -6.93 -2.46 6.67
CA PHE A 42 -7.28 -2.08 5.29
C PHE A 42 -8.14 -0.82 5.23
N THR A 43 -8.08 0.05 6.25
CA THR A 43 -8.91 1.25 6.30
C THR A 43 -8.07 2.47 6.66
N THR A 44 -8.06 3.43 5.73
CA THR A 44 -7.56 4.78 5.96
C THR A 44 -8.63 5.59 6.70
N LEU A 45 -8.25 6.20 7.82
CA LEU A 45 -9.11 7.03 8.66
C LEU A 45 -8.69 8.49 8.58
N ALA A 46 -9.66 9.40 8.71
CA ALA A 46 -9.36 10.81 8.94
C ALA A 46 -8.83 11.01 10.37
N LEU A 47 -7.73 11.76 10.52
CA LEU A 47 -7.12 12.09 11.82
C LEU A 47 -7.63 13.42 12.38
N ARG A 48 -8.28 14.21 11.53
CA ARG A 48 -8.86 15.52 11.83
C ARG A 48 -9.99 15.82 10.84
N ASP A 49 -10.71 16.91 11.06
CA ASP A 49 -11.65 17.42 10.07
C ASP A 49 -10.91 17.78 8.76
N ILE A 50 -11.56 17.49 7.64
CA ILE A 50 -11.04 17.67 6.29
C ILE A 50 -12.02 18.55 5.53
N ALA A 51 -11.53 19.65 4.96
CA ALA A 51 -12.38 20.54 4.17
C ALA A 51 -12.72 19.92 2.81
N ASN A 52 -13.79 20.40 2.18
CA ASN A 52 -14.06 20.05 0.79
C ASN A 52 -12.89 20.51 -0.10
N ASP A 53 -12.53 19.69 -1.09
CA ASP A 53 -11.39 19.88 -2.00
C ASP A 53 -9.99 19.87 -1.34
N GLU A 54 -9.89 19.63 -0.04
CA GLU A 54 -8.60 19.41 0.61
C GLU A 54 -7.98 18.08 0.16
N GLU A 55 -6.68 18.09 -0.12
CA GLU A 55 -5.96 16.88 -0.50
C GLU A 55 -5.89 15.88 0.67
N LEU A 56 -6.24 14.63 0.37
CA LEU A 56 -6.04 13.53 1.30
C LEU A 56 -4.57 13.10 1.27
N THR A 57 -3.93 13.14 2.42
CA THR A 57 -2.52 12.79 2.59
C THR A 57 -2.37 11.77 3.71
N ASP A 58 -1.38 10.90 3.57
CA ASP A 58 -0.99 9.91 4.59
C ASP A 58 0.46 10.16 5.02
N ASN A 59 0.93 9.47 6.07
CA ASN A 59 2.32 9.49 6.50
C ASN A 59 3.03 8.17 6.13
N TYR A 60 3.80 8.16 5.06
CA TYR A 60 4.53 6.99 4.58
C TYR A 60 5.59 6.51 5.57
N SER A 61 6.15 7.39 6.41
CA SER A 61 7.22 6.98 7.32
C SER A 61 6.75 6.02 8.41
N ILE A 62 5.44 5.92 8.67
CA ILE A 62 4.88 4.90 9.58
C ILE A 62 4.63 3.56 8.88
N MET A 63 4.69 3.53 7.53
CA MET A 63 4.48 2.35 6.69
C MET A 63 5.78 1.78 6.13
N ASP A 64 6.90 2.47 6.32
CA ASP A 64 8.18 2.13 5.72
C ASP A 64 8.93 1.10 6.59
N GLU A 65 8.33 -0.08 6.74
CA GLU A 65 9.05 -1.23 7.28
C GLU A 65 10.13 -1.67 6.29
N SER A 66 11.32 -1.99 6.80
CA SER A 66 12.39 -2.55 5.98
C SER A 66 11.92 -3.84 5.31
N TRP A 67 12.14 -3.96 4.00
CA TRP A 67 11.91 -5.19 3.25
C TRP A 67 13.16 -5.55 2.45
N GLU A 68 13.36 -6.85 2.28
CA GLU A 68 14.41 -7.36 1.41
C GLU A 68 13.80 -7.75 0.05
N PRO A 69 14.45 -7.39 -1.07
CA PRO A 69 14.02 -7.83 -2.39
C PRO A 69 13.82 -9.34 -2.44
N PHE A 70 12.65 -9.78 -2.94
CA PHE A 70 12.42 -11.21 -3.19
C PHE A 70 13.49 -11.75 -4.13
N ALA A 71 14.35 -12.62 -3.60
CA ALA A 71 15.47 -13.24 -4.34
C ALA A 71 15.07 -14.54 -5.06
N GLY A 72 13.81 -14.98 -4.93
CA GLY A 72 13.31 -16.21 -5.54
C GLY A 72 12.88 -16.03 -7.00
N ILE A 73 12.47 -17.13 -7.62
CA ILE A 73 11.89 -17.16 -8.96
C ILE A 73 10.38 -16.94 -8.84
N ILE A 74 9.84 -15.93 -9.55
CA ILE A 74 8.38 -15.77 -9.71
C ILE A 74 7.95 -16.77 -10.78
N GLU A 75 7.39 -17.90 -10.36
CA GLU A 75 6.79 -18.85 -11.30
C GLU A 75 5.37 -18.42 -11.68
N PRO A 76 4.95 -18.62 -12.94
CA PRO A 76 3.57 -18.42 -13.32
C PRO A 76 2.67 -19.40 -12.54
N GLU A 77 1.49 -18.95 -12.15
CA GLU A 77 0.47 -19.82 -11.57
C GLU A 77 0.18 -20.95 -12.56
N ARG A 78 0.33 -22.21 -12.11
CA ARG A 78 -0.04 -23.37 -12.94
C ARG A 78 -1.55 -23.35 -13.08
N MET A 79 -2.03 -22.89 -14.23
CA MET A 79 -3.42 -23.13 -14.60
C MET A 79 -3.55 -24.61 -14.89
N ASP A 80 -4.18 -25.35 -13.99
CA ASP A 80 -4.62 -26.71 -14.28
C ASP A 80 -5.66 -26.63 -15.41
N GLU A 81 -5.28 -27.11 -16.60
CA GLU A 81 -6.13 -27.16 -17.80
C GLU A 81 -7.35 -28.10 -17.65
N GLY A 82 -7.66 -28.56 -16.44
CA GLY A 82 -8.65 -29.59 -16.13
C GLY A 82 -9.98 -29.09 -15.55
N ALA A 83 -10.14 -27.81 -15.23
CA ALA A 83 -11.42 -27.28 -14.73
C ALA A 83 -12.24 -26.63 -15.87
N ARG A 84 -12.91 -27.46 -16.67
CA ARG A 84 -14.03 -27.06 -17.53
C ARG A 84 -15.30 -27.73 -17.04
#